data_AF-A0A7M2X5M0-F1
#
_entry.id   AF-A0A7M2X5M0-F1
#
_cell.length_a   1.000
_cell.length_b   1.000
_cell.length_c   1.000
_cell.angle_alpha   90.00
_cell.angle_beta   90.00
_cell.angle_gamma   90.00
#
_symmetry.space_group_name_H-M   'P 1'
#
loop_
_entity.id
_entity.type
_entity.pdbx_description
1 polymer ?
#
loop_
_entity_poly.entity_id
_entity_poly.type
_entity_poly.pdbx_seq_one_letter_code
_entity_poly.pdbx_strand_id
1 'polypeptide(L)'
;MTTDGTSFGRQISKARKAKALSQKELAAKIMKEEDGTAISPQYLNDIEHDRRSPTSDHLIRQFAEVLNIDEGVLFLLAGKIPDDLRSKVSDPAKAAEAFVNFRRAITN
;
A
#
# COMPACT_ATOMS: atom_id res chain seq x y z
N MET A 1 3.46 -15.52 -0.50
CA MET A 1 2.28 -16.18 -1.09
C MET A 1 1.04 -15.50 -0.54
N THR A 2 0.32 -14.72 -1.35
CA THR A 2 -1.11 -14.47 -1.11
C THR A 2 -1.87 -15.54 -1.88
N THR A 3 -2.56 -16.42 -1.16
CA THR A 3 -3.42 -17.46 -1.70
C THR A 3 -4.59 -16.80 -2.43
N ASP A 4 -4.62 -16.89 -3.77
CA ASP A 4 -5.67 -16.44 -4.72
C ASP A 4 -6.20 -14.99 -4.65
N GLY A 5 -5.73 -14.16 -3.71
CA GLY A 5 -6.08 -12.75 -3.54
C GLY A 5 -5.11 -11.78 -4.24
N THR A 6 -5.66 -10.69 -4.79
CA THR A 6 -4.91 -9.56 -5.38
C THR A 6 -3.73 -9.14 -4.49
N SER A 7 -2.53 -9.00 -5.06
CA SER A 7 -1.35 -8.44 -4.38
C SER A 7 -1.34 -6.91 -4.43
N PHE A 8 -0.45 -6.28 -3.65
CA PHE A 8 -0.25 -4.82 -3.72
C PHE A 8 0.02 -4.37 -5.17
N GLY A 9 1.01 -4.96 -5.84
CA GLY A 9 1.37 -4.59 -7.21
C GLY A 9 0.22 -4.75 -8.20
N ARG A 10 -0.52 -5.87 -8.10
CA ARG A 10 -1.69 -6.13 -8.93
C ARG A 10 -2.81 -5.11 -8.69
N GLN A 11 -3.05 -4.71 -7.43
CA GLN A 11 -4.05 -3.68 -7.10
C GLN A 11 -3.69 -2.32 -7.70
N ILE A 12 -2.41 -1.91 -7.60
CA ILE A 12 -1.91 -0.69 -8.21
C ILE A 12 -2.08 -0.73 -9.73
N SER A 13 -1.65 -1.82 -10.38
CA SER A 13 -1.78 -1.98 -11.84
C SER A 13 -3.24 -1.95 -12.30
N LYS A 14 -4.15 -2.61 -11.56
CA LYS A 14 -5.59 -2.63 -11.83
C LYS A 14 -6.19 -1.21 -11.75
N ALA A 15 -5.94 -0.50 -10.65
CA ALA A 15 -6.48 0.84 -10.43
C ALA A 15 -5.90 1.86 -11.41
N ARG A 16 -4.60 1.78 -11.72
CA ARG A 16 -3.97 2.61 -12.75
C ARG A 16 -4.67 2.45 -14.10
N LYS A 17 -4.88 1.20 -14.54
CA LYS A 17 -5.55 0.88 -15.80
C LYS A 17 -7.00 1.37 -15.82
N ALA A 18 -7.72 1.26 -14.70
CA ALA A 18 -9.08 1.78 -14.56
C ALA A 18 -9.15 3.31 -14.73
N LYS A 19 -8.08 4.02 -14.40
CA LYS A 19 -7.93 5.48 -14.62
C LYS A 19 -7.31 5.84 -15.98
N ALA A 20 -7.09 4.87 -16.86
CA ALA A 20 -6.43 5.03 -18.16
C ALA A 20 -5.04 5.72 -18.10
N LEU A 21 -4.33 5.58 -16.98
CA LEU A 21 -2.99 6.14 -16.80
C LEU A 21 -1.93 5.18 -17.35
N SER A 22 -0.97 5.69 -18.10
CA SER A 22 0.30 4.99 -18.35
C SER A 22 1.11 4.88 -17.06
N GLN A 23 2.09 3.96 -17.03
CA GLN A 23 3.03 3.88 -15.90
C GLN A 23 3.82 5.18 -15.73
N LYS A 24 4.21 5.84 -16.83
CA LYS A 24 4.91 7.13 -16.77
C LYS A 24 4.06 8.21 -16.11
N GLU A 25 2.78 8.30 -16.46
CA GLU A 25 1.86 9.28 -15.88
C GLU A 25 1.56 9.02 -14.41
N LEU A 26 1.38 7.76 -14.00
CA LEU A 26 1.21 7.45 -12.59
C LEU A 26 2.51 7.74 -11.81
N ALA A 27 3.67 7.29 -12.30
CA ALA A 27 4.95 7.51 -11.63
C ALA A 27 5.22 9.00 -11.39
N ALA A 28 4.92 9.86 -12.37
CA ALA A 28 5.04 11.31 -12.26
C ALA A 28 4.12 11.97 -11.21
N LYS A 29 3.08 11.27 -10.74
CA LYS A 29 2.13 11.75 -9.73
C LYS A 29 2.46 11.28 -8.32
N ILE A 30 3.36 10.32 -8.16
CA ILE A 30 3.70 9.72 -6.87
C ILE A 30 5.01 10.33 -6.38
N MET A 31 4.92 11.16 -5.36
CA MET A 31 6.05 11.93 -4.84
C MET A 31 6.75 11.18 -3.71
N LYS A 32 8.08 11.23 -3.66
CA LYS A 32 8.88 10.73 -2.55
C LYS A 32 8.94 11.77 -1.44
N GLU A 33 8.92 11.31 -0.20
CA GLU A 33 8.99 12.19 0.98
C GLU A 33 10.36 12.87 1.12
N GLU A 34 11.43 12.14 0.82
CA GLU A 34 12.82 12.54 1.08
C GLU A 34 13.26 13.81 0.34
N ASP A 35 12.89 13.92 -0.95
CA ASP A 35 13.35 14.98 -1.85
C ASP A 35 12.21 15.65 -2.63
N GLY A 36 10.95 15.26 -2.37
CA GLY A 36 9.79 15.80 -3.08
C GLY A 36 9.80 15.52 -4.58
N THR A 37 10.58 14.56 -5.06
CA THR A 37 10.63 14.19 -6.49
C THR A 37 9.75 12.98 -6.78
N ALA A 38 9.28 12.86 -8.02
CA ALA A 38 8.47 11.74 -8.45
C ALA A 38 9.27 10.42 -8.46
N ILE A 39 8.60 9.28 -8.25
CA ILE A 39 9.22 7.96 -8.46
C ILE A 39 9.52 7.72 -9.94
N SER A 40 10.47 6.83 -10.22
CA SER A 40 10.76 6.44 -11.61
C SER A 40 9.68 5.48 -12.16
N PRO A 41 9.40 5.50 -13.48
CA PRO A 41 8.52 4.53 -14.11
C PRO A 41 9.00 3.08 -13.92
N GLN A 42 10.32 2.86 -13.89
CA GLN A 42 10.89 1.54 -13.62
C GLN A 42 10.55 1.05 -12.20
N TYR A 43 10.65 1.93 -11.20
CA TYR A 43 10.29 1.58 -9.83
C TYR A 43 8.80 1.25 -9.70
N LEU A 44 7.91 2.04 -10.33
CA LEU A 44 6.49 1.71 -10.40
C LEU A 44 6.26 0.36 -11.09
N ASN A 45 6.94 0.09 -12.20
CA ASN A 45 6.81 -1.17 -12.91
C ASN A 45 7.23 -2.36 -12.03
N ASP A 46 8.32 -2.22 -11.28
CA ASP A 46 8.78 -3.25 -10.34
C ASP A 46 7.78 -3.47 -9.20
N ILE A 47 7.15 -2.40 -8.70
CA ILE A 47 6.04 -2.48 -7.74
C ILE A 47 4.85 -3.24 -8.34
N GLU A 48 4.39 -2.88 -9.54
CA GLU A 48 3.21 -3.50 -10.17
C GLU A 48 3.37 -5.01 -10.43
N HIS A 49 4.62 -5.48 -10.51
CA HIS A 49 4.96 -6.89 -10.69
C HIS A 49 5.44 -7.57 -9.40
N ASP A 50 5.22 -6.94 -8.24
CA ASP A 50 5.62 -7.45 -6.92
C ASP A 50 7.12 -7.78 -6.79
N ARG A 51 7.97 -7.15 -7.60
CA ARG A 51 9.44 -7.29 -7.54
C ARG A 51 10.05 -6.34 -6.50
N ARG A 52 9.31 -5.30 -6.13
CA ARG A 52 9.66 -4.35 -5.07
C ARG A 52 8.41 -3.98 -4.29
N SER A 53 8.61 -3.66 -3.01
CA SER A 53 7.59 -3.06 -2.16
C SER A 53 7.79 -1.54 -2.06
N PRO A 54 6.75 -0.77 -1.75
CA PRO A 54 6.89 0.65 -1.36
C PRO A 54 7.86 0.78 -0.18
N THR A 55 8.82 1.70 -0.31
CA THR A 55 9.87 1.90 0.72
C THR A 55 9.35 2.60 1.97
N SER A 56 8.30 3.42 1.86
CA SER A 56 7.74 4.18 2.99
C SER A 56 6.21 4.17 3.02
N ASP A 57 5.65 4.49 4.18
CA ASP A 57 4.22 4.70 4.37
C ASP A 57 3.70 5.89 3.55
N HIS A 58 4.53 6.93 3.40
CA HIS A 58 4.22 8.06 2.53
C HIS A 58 3.89 7.61 1.10
N LEU A 59 4.70 6.72 0.51
CA LEU A 59 4.43 6.22 -0.83
C LEU A 59 3.12 5.43 -0.90
N ILE A 60 2.79 4.63 0.13
CA ILE A 60 1.52 3.90 0.19
C ILE A 60 0.34 4.89 0.17
N ARG A 61 0.43 5.99 0.94
CA ARG A 61 -0.59 7.04 0.97
C ARG A 61 -0.70 7.81 -0.34
N GLN A 62 0.43 8.13 -0.98
CA GLN A 62 0.44 8.76 -2.31
C GLN A 62 -0.28 7.88 -3.34
N PHE A 63 -0.06 6.57 -3.32
CA PHE A 63 -0.81 5.65 -4.18
C PHE A 63 -2.30 5.63 -3.85
N ALA A 64 -2.65 5.57 -2.56
CA ALA A 64 -4.03 5.60 -2.09
C ALA A 64 -4.77 6.84 -2.61
N GLU A 65 -4.17 8.02 -2.44
CA GLU A 65 -4.72 9.30 -2.87
C GLU A 65 -4.86 9.39 -4.40
N VAL A 66 -3.76 9.18 -5.14
CA VAL A 66 -3.75 9.34 -6.61
C VAL A 66 -4.67 8.33 -7.30
N LEU A 67 -4.74 7.10 -6.77
CA LEU A 67 -5.57 6.03 -7.33
C LEU A 67 -6.97 5.97 -6.73
N ASN A 68 -7.30 6.82 -5.75
CA ASN A 68 -8.56 6.81 -5.01
C ASN A 68 -8.89 5.41 -4.45
N ILE A 69 -7.93 4.84 -3.73
CA ILE A 69 -8.03 3.57 -3.02
C ILE A 69 -7.95 3.88 -1.53
N ASP A 70 -8.78 3.22 -0.71
CA ASP A 70 -8.64 3.30 0.75
C ASP A 70 -7.22 2.89 1.18
N GLU A 71 -6.55 3.72 1.98
CA GLU A 71 -5.16 3.44 2.38
C GLU A 71 -5.05 2.14 3.19
N GLY A 72 -6.07 1.80 3.98
CA GLY A 72 -6.13 0.57 4.77
C GLY A 72 -6.08 -0.68 3.90
N VAL A 73 -6.70 -0.65 2.71
CA VAL A 73 -6.56 -1.73 1.71
C VAL A 73 -5.12 -1.87 1.27
N LEU A 74 -4.44 -0.77 0.95
CA LEU A 74 -3.06 -0.82 0.48
C LEU A 74 -2.07 -1.23 1.59
N PHE A 75 -2.28 -0.78 2.83
CA PHE A 75 -1.50 -1.23 3.99
C PHE A 75 -1.70 -2.72 4.27
N LEU A 76 -2.93 -3.22 4.19
CA LEU A 76 -3.25 -4.65 4.30
C LEU A 76 -2.51 -5.46 3.22
N LEU A 77 -2.58 -5.04 1.96
CA LEU A 77 -1.90 -5.71 0.84
C LEU A 77 -0.37 -5.62 0.92
N ALA A 78 0.16 -4.56 1.54
CA ALA A 78 1.58 -4.42 1.82
C ALA A 78 2.05 -5.24 3.04
N GLY A 79 1.11 -5.80 3.83
CA GLY A 79 1.42 -6.50 5.07
C GLY A 79 2.01 -5.59 6.15
N LYS A 80 1.61 -4.31 6.17
CA LYS A 80 2.16 -3.29 7.07
C LYS A 80 1.07 -2.70 7.97
N ILE A 81 1.43 -2.47 9.24
CA ILE A 81 0.70 -1.56 10.12
C ILE A 81 1.34 -0.18 9.92
N PRO A 82 0.57 0.89 9.62
CA PRO A 82 1.11 2.24 9.49
C PRO A 82 1.94 2.65 10.70
N ASP A 83 3.07 3.33 10.50
CA ASP A 83 4.01 3.71 11.54
C ASP A 83 3.39 4.68 12.57
N ASP A 84 2.47 5.55 12.15
CA ASP A 84 1.72 6.44 13.04
C ASP A 84 0.70 5.68 13.92
N LEU A 85 0.22 4.51 13.48
CA LEU A 85 -0.56 3.61 14.32
C LEU A 85 0.33 2.74 15.20
N ARG A 86 1.44 2.22 14.65
CA ARG A 86 2.40 1.40 15.39
C ARG A 86 3.00 2.17 16.57
N SER A 87 3.35 3.44 16.36
CA SER A 87 3.88 4.32 17.42
C SER A 87 2.87 4.66 18.51
N LYS A 88 1.56 4.53 18.26
CA LYS A 88 0.50 4.70 19.28
C LYS A 88 0.26 3.43 20.11
N VAL A 89 0.86 2.30 19.76
CA VAL A 89 0.75 1.07 20.54
C VAL A 89 1.62 1.19 21.79
N SER A 90 1.00 1.53 22.91
CA SER A 90 1.66 1.57 24.22
C SER A 90 1.74 0.20 24.90
N ASP A 91 0.86 -0.73 24.54
CA ASP A 91 0.80 -2.09 25.07
C ASP A 91 0.61 -3.11 23.92
N PRO A 92 1.67 -3.88 23.60
CA PRO A 92 1.60 -4.92 22.58
C PRO A 92 0.57 -6.02 22.85
N ALA A 93 0.26 -6.34 24.12
CA ALA A 93 -0.73 -7.36 24.45
C ALA A 93 -2.14 -6.91 24.04
N LYS A 94 -2.47 -5.64 24.33
CA LYS A 94 -3.73 -5.03 23.89
C LYS A 94 -3.84 -4.92 22.37
N ALA A 95 -2.74 -4.65 21.67
CA ALA A 95 -2.72 -4.69 20.20
C ALA A 95 -2.98 -6.11 19.66
N ALA A 96 -2.45 -7.15 20.32
CA ALA A 96 -2.72 -8.53 19.95
C ALA A 96 -4.20 -8.90 20.14
N GLU A 97 -4.86 -8.42 21.20
CA GLU A 97 -6.31 -8.59 21.37
C GLU A 97 -7.11 -7.94 20.23
N ALA A 98 -6.70 -6.75 19.77
CA ALA A 98 -7.32 -6.10 18.62
C ALA A 98 -7.19 -6.95 17.34
N PHE A 99 -6.06 -7.63 17.14
CA PHE A 99 -5.90 -8.58 16.03
C PHE A 99 -6.83 -9.79 16.13
N VAL A 100 -7.18 -10.26 17.33
CA VAL A 100 -8.18 -11.32 17.51
C VAL A 100 -9.55 -10.86 17.00
N ASN A 101 -9.95 -9.61 17.30
CA ASN A 101 -11.19 -9.04 16.80
C ASN A 101 -11.18 -8.88 15.28
N PHE A 102 -10.06 -8.40 14.71
CA PHE A 102 -9.88 -8.35 13.26
C PHE A 102 -10.03 -9.74 12.62
N ARG A 103 -9.36 -10.76 13.18
CA ARG A 103 -9.47 -12.14 12.69
C ARG A 103 -10.90 -12.64 12.69
N ARG A 104 -11.62 -12.47 13.81
CA ARG A 104 -13.04 -12.86 13.93
C ARG A 104 -13.92 -12.17 12.88
N ALA A 105 -13.67 -10.90 12.58
CA ALA A 105 -14.45 -10.14 11.63
C ALA A 105 -14.31 -10.60 10.17
N ILE A 106 -13.21 -11.27 9.81
CA ILE A 106 -12.92 -11.70 8.43
C ILE A 106 -13.01 -13.23 8.21
N THR A 107 -13.08 -14.02 9.28
CA THR A 107 -13.17 -15.49 9.20
C THR A 107 -14.53 -16.06 9.60
N ASN A 108 -15.45 -15.22 10.07
CA ASN A 108 -16.84 -15.59 10.34
C ASN A 108 -17.73 -15.18 9.16
#